data_AF-A0A5C7AZ86-F1
#
_entry.id   AF-A0A5C7AZ86-F1
#
_cell.length_a   1.000
_cell.length_b   1.000
_cell.length_c   1.000
_cell.angle_alpha   90.00
_cell.angle_beta   90.00
_cell.angle_gamma   90.00
#
_symmetry.space_group_name_H-M   'P 1'
#
loop_
_entity.id
_entity.type
_entity.pdbx_description
1 polymer ?
#
loop_
_entity_poly.entity_id
_entity_poly.type
_entity_poly.pdbx_seq_one_letter_code
_entity_poly.pdbx_strand_id
1 'polypeptide(L)'
;MKSLSHTNTLMGMLAILLFNVAIGFSQPKRLSEPKRISNIKTVDHFVTQSFDLYNKIYVYDSLTTAGVEIPSELEAEVVTRAEKNIDSLLEVLPDLFEDLTDDGAYLKKLKATANLNKSKKALKYCLKTVKGYAAGTKTEEDEE
;
A
#
# COMPACT_ATOMS: atom_id res chain seq x y z
N MET A 1 1.47 39.09 -37.48
CA MET A 1 1.33 37.83 -36.70
C MET A 1 2.43 36.88 -37.19
N LYS A 2 3.36 36.47 -36.33
CA LYS A 2 4.50 35.61 -36.72
C LYS A 2 3.97 34.19 -36.97
N SER A 3 4.13 33.70 -38.19
CA SER A 3 3.80 32.32 -38.55
C SER A 3 4.64 31.37 -37.69
N LEU A 4 3.98 30.53 -36.90
CA LEU A 4 4.63 29.53 -36.08
C LEU A 4 5.22 28.47 -37.02
N SER A 5 6.55 28.43 -37.13
CA SER A 5 7.25 27.42 -37.94
C SER A 5 6.79 26.02 -37.54
N HIS A 6 6.40 25.19 -38.51
CA HIS A 6 5.97 23.81 -38.26
C HIS A 6 6.98 22.99 -37.44
N THR A 7 8.27 23.34 -37.54
CA THR A 7 9.35 22.74 -36.73
C THR A 7 9.21 23.05 -35.24
N ASN A 8 8.81 24.26 -34.87
CA ASN A 8 8.62 24.67 -33.47
C ASN A 8 7.37 24.00 -32.88
N THR A 9 6.33 23.82 -33.69
CA THR A 9 5.11 23.10 -33.29
C THR A 9 5.39 21.61 -33.08
N LEU A 10 6.18 20.98 -33.97
CA LEU A 10 6.58 19.58 -33.87
C LEU A 10 7.49 19.33 -32.64
N MET A 11 8.45 20.22 -32.40
CA MET A 11 9.34 20.16 -31.23
C MET A 11 8.55 20.31 -29.92
N GLY A 12 7.55 21.19 -29.90
CA GLY A 12 6.64 21.36 -28.77
C GLY A 12 5.79 20.11 -28.49
N MET A 13 5.24 19.48 -29.53
CA MET A 13 4.48 18.23 -29.38
C MET A 13 5.37 17.08 -28.87
N LEU A 14 6.61 16.96 -29.38
CA LEU A 14 7.55 15.95 -28.91
C LEU A 14 7.94 16.16 -27.44
N ALA A 15 8.17 17.40 -27.02
CA ALA A 15 8.46 17.74 -25.63
C ALA A 15 7.29 17.42 -24.69
N ILE A 16 6.05 17.68 -25.12
CA ILE A 16 4.84 17.32 -24.34
C ILE A 16 4.71 15.80 -24.24
N LEU A 17 5.00 15.05 -25.32
CA LEU A 17 4.93 13.59 -25.34
C LEU A 17 5.99 12.97 -24.40
N LEU A 18 7.21 13.50 -24.41
CA LEU A 18 8.27 13.08 -23.49
C LEU A 18 8.00 13.48 -22.03
N PHE A 19 7.34 14.62 -21.78
CA PHE A 19 6.98 15.06 -20.44
C PHE A 19 5.90 14.16 -19.81
N ASN A 20 4.92 13.69 -20.60
CA ASN A 20 3.92 12.73 -20.13
C ASN A 20 4.54 11.38 -19.76
N VAL A 21 5.52 10.90 -20.54
CA VAL A 21 6.26 9.66 -20.23
C VAL A 21 7.04 9.79 -18.92
N ALA A 22 7.58 10.97 -18.59
CA ALA A 22 8.37 11.17 -17.37
C ALA A 22 7.54 11.20 -16.07
N ILE A 23 6.24 11.50 -16.14
CA ILE A 23 5.37 11.58 -14.94
C ILE A 23 4.94 10.19 -14.45
N GLY A 24 4.89 9.19 -15.34
CA GLY A 24 4.34 7.85 -15.04
C GLY A 24 5.25 6.87 -14.30
N PHE A 25 6.53 7.20 -14.07
CA PHE A 25 7.49 6.25 -13.48
C PHE A 25 7.72 6.41 -11.97
N SER A 26 6.99 7.30 -11.29
CA SER A 26 7.15 7.45 -9.84
C SER A 26 6.27 6.45 -9.11
N GLN A 27 6.88 5.41 -8.56
CA GLN A 27 6.20 4.49 -7.66
C GLN A 27 5.50 5.25 -6.51
N PRO A 28 4.26 4.90 -6.13
CA PRO A 28 3.58 5.56 -5.02
C PRO A 28 4.42 5.45 -3.75
N LYS A 29 4.51 6.60 -3.04
CA LYS A 29 5.34 6.73 -1.84
C LYS A 29 4.96 5.66 -0.82
N ARG A 30 5.94 4.83 -0.45
CA ARG A 30 5.79 3.79 0.57
C ARG A 30 5.29 4.36 1.90
N LEU A 31 4.33 3.68 2.51
CA LEU A 31 3.82 4.02 3.84
C LEU A 31 4.93 3.84 4.88
N SER A 32 5.10 4.85 5.74
CA SER A 32 6.04 4.77 6.85
C SER A 32 5.42 4.06 8.05
N GLU A 33 6.13 3.06 8.56
CA GLU A 33 5.79 2.39 9.81
C GLU A 33 5.75 3.38 11.01
N PRO A 34 4.94 3.11 12.05
CA PRO A 34 5.05 3.83 13.31
C PRO A 34 6.48 3.78 13.90
N LYS A 35 7.07 4.96 14.14
CA LYS A 35 8.40 5.06 14.77
C LYS A 35 8.41 4.74 16.26
N ARG A 36 7.24 4.75 16.91
CA ARG A 36 7.09 4.58 18.36
C ARG A 36 5.99 3.58 18.63
N ILE A 37 6.28 2.64 19.53
CA ILE A 37 5.30 1.69 20.04
C ILE A 37 4.28 2.39 20.96
N SER A 38 3.09 1.82 21.04
CA SER A 38 2.01 2.30 21.90
C SER A 38 2.16 1.84 23.34
N ASN A 39 2.87 0.74 23.58
CA ASN A 39 2.97 0.01 24.85
C ASN A 39 1.65 -0.69 25.24
N ILE A 40 0.85 -1.07 24.24
CA ILE A 40 -0.28 -1.99 24.34
C ILE A 40 0.09 -3.19 23.46
N LYS A 41 0.30 -4.36 24.08
CA LYS A 41 0.97 -5.49 23.42
C LYS A 41 0.21 -6.01 22.20
N THR A 42 -1.11 -6.17 22.31
CA THR A 42 -1.99 -6.60 21.22
C THR A 42 -1.94 -5.60 20.05
N VAL A 43 -2.03 -4.30 20.34
CA VAL A 43 -1.93 -3.24 19.33
C VAL A 43 -0.56 -3.24 18.65
N ASP A 44 0.52 -3.28 19.41
CA ASP A 44 1.87 -3.26 18.86
C ASP A 44 2.15 -4.51 18.01
N HIS A 45 1.61 -5.66 18.40
CA HIS A 45 1.67 -6.89 17.61
C HIS A 45 0.88 -6.77 16.30
N PHE A 46 -0.37 -6.31 16.37
CA PHE A 46 -1.23 -6.09 15.20
C PHE A 46 -0.60 -5.11 14.20
N VAL A 47 -0.02 -4.02 14.69
CA VAL A 47 0.69 -3.03 13.88
C VAL A 47 1.87 -3.68 13.15
N THR A 48 2.69 -4.45 13.87
CA THR A 48 3.85 -5.14 13.30
C THR A 48 3.42 -6.09 12.17
N GLN A 49 2.44 -6.96 12.46
CA GLN A 49 1.94 -7.91 11.46
C GLN A 49 1.29 -7.22 10.24
N SER A 50 0.57 -6.12 10.46
CA SER A 50 -0.01 -5.31 9.38
C SER A 50 1.07 -4.72 8.47
N PHE A 51 2.15 -4.20 9.03
CA PHE A 51 3.25 -3.62 8.26
C PHE A 51 4.14 -4.69 7.60
N ASP A 52 4.32 -5.84 8.22
CA ASP A 52 5.00 -6.99 7.61
C ASP A 52 4.26 -7.50 6.37
N LEU A 53 2.93 -7.62 6.44
CA LEU A 53 2.11 -7.96 5.29
C LEU A 53 2.21 -6.88 4.21
N TYR A 54 2.06 -5.61 4.60
CA TYR A 54 2.20 -4.49 3.68
C TYR A 54 3.53 -4.45 2.96
N ASN A 55 4.63 -4.66 3.66
CA ASN A 55 5.96 -4.65 3.08
C ASN A 55 6.11 -5.75 2.00
N LYS A 56 5.56 -6.93 2.24
CA LYS A 56 5.58 -8.04 1.27
C LYS A 56 4.74 -7.72 0.04
N ILE A 57 3.50 -7.27 0.25
CA ILE A 57 2.57 -6.96 -0.85
C ILE A 57 3.04 -5.76 -1.65
N TYR A 58 3.60 -4.75 -1.00
CA TYR A 58 4.22 -3.61 -1.68
C TYR A 58 5.37 -4.05 -2.57
N VAL A 59 6.30 -4.89 -2.08
CA VAL A 59 7.42 -5.38 -2.90
C VAL A 59 6.92 -6.18 -4.09
N TYR A 60 5.96 -7.09 -3.87
CA TYR A 60 5.33 -7.84 -4.96
C TYR A 60 4.75 -6.90 -6.02
N ASP A 61 3.90 -5.95 -5.60
CA ASP A 61 3.30 -4.96 -6.49
C ASP A 61 4.37 -4.14 -7.23
N SER A 62 5.42 -3.71 -6.52
CA SER A 62 6.55 -2.97 -7.09
C SER A 62 7.19 -3.71 -8.26
N LEU A 63 7.47 -5.00 -8.07
CA LEU A 63 8.14 -5.84 -9.05
C LEU A 63 7.24 -6.05 -10.27
N THR A 64 5.96 -6.34 -10.04
CA THR A 64 4.98 -6.52 -11.11
C THR A 64 4.79 -5.21 -11.91
N THR A 65 4.67 -4.06 -11.24
CA THR A 65 4.59 -2.75 -11.92
C THR A 65 5.87 -2.42 -12.69
N ALA A 66 7.03 -2.87 -12.23
CA ALA A 66 8.30 -2.72 -12.95
C ALA A 66 8.42 -3.69 -14.16
N GLY A 67 7.41 -4.51 -14.43
CA GLY A 67 7.41 -5.48 -15.53
C GLY A 67 8.24 -6.73 -15.26
N VAL A 68 8.58 -7.01 -14.00
CA VAL A 68 9.26 -8.26 -13.63
C VAL A 68 8.25 -9.39 -13.70
N GLU A 69 8.53 -10.38 -14.55
CA GLU A 69 7.73 -11.61 -14.62
C GLU A 69 7.92 -12.42 -13.34
N ILE A 70 6.82 -12.59 -12.60
CA ILE A 70 6.78 -13.44 -11.42
C ILE A 70 6.17 -14.78 -11.82
N PRO A 71 6.81 -15.92 -11.50
CA PRO A 71 6.23 -17.24 -11.75
C PRO A 71 4.81 -17.36 -11.19
N SER A 72 3.87 -17.88 -11.98
CA SER A 72 2.45 -17.98 -11.60
C SER A 72 2.20 -18.75 -10.31
N GLU A 73 3.07 -19.71 -9.97
CA GLU A 73 3.04 -20.44 -8.69
C GLU A 73 3.29 -19.50 -7.51
N LEU A 74 4.23 -18.57 -7.65
CA LEU A 74 4.57 -17.58 -6.62
C LEU A 74 3.50 -16.48 -6.53
N GLU A 75 2.89 -16.09 -7.65
CA GLU A 75 1.77 -15.14 -7.63
C GLU A 75 0.60 -15.69 -6.81
N ALA A 76 0.19 -16.94 -7.07
CA ALA A 76 -0.87 -17.61 -6.33
C ALA A 76 -0.49 -17.76 -4.85
N GLU A 77 0.75 -18.15 -4.53
CA GLU A 77 1.20 -18.25 -3.14
C GLU A 77 1.13 -16.89 -2.42
N VAL A 78 1.56 -15.81 -3.07
CA VAL A 78 1.52 -14.46 -2.47
C VAL A 78 0.09 -14.05 -2.16
N VAL A 79 -0.84 -14.25 -3.09
CA VAL A 79 -2.27 -13.93 -2.90
C VAL A 79 -2.86 -14.76 -1.75
N THR A 80 -2.72 -16.09 -1.80
CA THR A 80 -3.28 -16.99 -0.77
C THR A 80 -2.69 -16.73 0.61
N ARG A 81 -1.37 -16.47 0.70
CA ARG A 81 -0.72 -16.15 1.97
C ARG A 81 -1.17 -14.78 2.49
N ALA A 82 -1.42 -13.82 1.62
CA ALA A 82 -1.92 -12.51 2.02
C ALA A 82 -3.34 -12.58 2.59
N GLU A 83 -4.24 -13.33 1.94
CA GLU A 83 -5.58 -13.59 2.45
C GLU A 83 -5.54 -14.22 3.84
N LYS A 84 -4.76 -15.30 4.01
CA LYS A 84 -4.59 -15.95 5.31
C LYS A 84 -4.08 -14.99 6.39
N ASN A 85 -3.11 -14.13 6.06
CA ASN A 85 -2.58 -13.15 7.02
C ASN A 85 -3.61 -12.08 7.38
N ILE A 86 -4.47 -11.68 6.43
CA ILE A 86 -5.58 -10.76 6.70
C ILE A 86 -6.57 -11.42 7.64
N ASP A 87 -6.96 -12.66 7.39
CA ASP A 87 -7.91 -13.38 8.24
C ASP A 87 -7.38 -13.51 9.67
N SER A 88 -6.11 -13.90 9.84
CA SER A 88 -5.46 -13.94 11.17
C SER A 88 -5.42 -12.57 11.85
N LEU A 89 -5.28 -11.47 11.10
CA LEU A 89 -5.35 -10.12 11.65
C LEU A 89 -6.78 -9.72 12.07
N LEU A 90 -7.80 -10.23 11.40
CA LEU A 90 -9.19 -10.00 11.76
C LEU A 90 -9.59 -10.78 13.03
N GLU A 91 -9.06 -11.99 13.20
CA GLU A 91 -9.30 -12.83 14.38
C GLU A 91 -8.86 -12.17 15.69
N VAL A 92 -7.79 -11.37 15.67
CA VAL A 92 -7.25 -10.68 16.86
C VAL A 92 -7.87 -9.29 17.11
N LEU A 93 -8.80 -8.85 16.25
CA LEU A 93 -9.44 -7.53 16.42
C LEU A 93 -10.23 -7.39 17.72
N PRO A 94 -11.04 -8.37 18.17
CA PRO A 94 -11.77 -8.27 19.42
C PRO A 94 -10.85 -7.98 20.62
N ASP A 95 -9.81 -8.80 20.81
CA ASP A 95 -8.81 -8.64 21.88
C ASP A 95 -8.13 -7.25 21.82
N LEU A 96 -7.85 -6.77 20.62
CA LEU A 96 -7.26 -5.45 20.40
C LEU A 96 -8.19 -4.32 20.84
N PHE A 97 -9.50 -4.44 20.58
CA PHE A 97 -10.49 -3.44 21.00
C PHE A 97 -10.68 -3.47 22.52
N GLU A 98 -10.73 -4.65 23.14
CA GLU A 98 -10.80 -4.79 24.59
C GLU A 98 -9.65 -4.04 25.27
N ASP A 99 -8.41 -4.31 24.85
CA ASP A 99 -7.20 -3.65 25.37
C ASP A 99 -7.18 -2.12 25.16
N LEU A 100 -7.83 -1.62 24.10
CA LEU A 100 -7.92 -0.18 23.85
C LEU A 100 -8.95 0.51 24.76
N THR A 101 -9.98 -0.24 25.17
CA THR A 101 -11.06 0.26 26.02
C THR A 101 -10.73 0.20 27.52
N ASP A 102 -9.86 -0.72 27.95
CA ASP A 102 -9.43 -0.88 29.35
C ASP A 102 -8.91 0.41 30.00
N ASP A 103 -9.05 0.61 31.31
CA ASP A 103 -8.81 1.87 32.06
C ASP A 103 -7.33 2.35 32.11
N GLY A 104 -6.48 1.82 31.24
CA GLY A 104 -5.07 2.18 31.10
C GLY A 104 -4.81 3.63 30.71
N ALA A 105 -3.53 4.02 30.83
CA ALA A 105 -3.06 5.39 30.62
C ALA A 105 -3.47 5.98 29.25
N TYR A 106 -4.14 7.14 29.28
CA TYR A 106 -4.64 7.86 28.09
C TYR A 106 -3.59 8.08 27.00
N LEU A 107 -2.33 8.38 27.37
CA LEU A 107 -1.23 8.56 26.41
C LEU A 107 -0.90 7.28 25.62
N LYS A 108 -1.05 6.09 26.23
CA LYS A 108 -0.85 4.82 25.51
C LYS A 108 -1.96 4.61 24.49
N LYS A 109 -3.22 4.87 24.87
CA LYS A 109 -4.38 4.80 23.98
C LYS A 109 -4.25 5.74 22.79
N LEU A 110 -3.84 6.99 22.99
CA LEU A 110 -3.61 7.94 21.90
C LEU A 110 -2.57 7.43 20.89
N LYS A 111 -1.44 6.91 21.38
CA LYS A 111 -0.41 6.32 20.51
C LYS A 111 -0.93 5.08 19.79
N ALA A 112 -1.66 4.21 20.49
CA ALA A 112 -2.29 3.03 19.93
C ALA A 112 -3.24 3.39 18.79
N THR A 113 -4.16 4.31 19.00
CA THR A 113 -5.09 4.81 17.97
C THR A 113 -4.35 5.38 16.76
N ALA A 114 -3.29 6.17 16.97
CA ALA A 114 -2.48 6.70 15.88
C ALA A 114 -1.77 5.58 15.07
N ASN A 115 -1.24 4.56 15.75
CA ASN A 115 -0.58 3.43 15.12
C ASN A 115 -1.59 2.53 14.37
N LEU A 116 -2.79 2.35 14.91
CA LEU A 116 -3.88 1.62 14.26
C LEU A 116 -4.35 2.30 12.99
N ASN A 117 -4.46 3.62 12.99
CA ASN A 117 -4.81 4.38 11.79
C ASN A 117 -3.78 4.19 10.66
N LYS A 118 -2.49 4.07 10.99
CA LYS A 118 -1.46 3.74 10.00
C LYS A 118 -1.58 2.31 9.49
N SER A 119 -1.81 1.37 10.40
CA SER A 119 -1.99 -0.05 10.08
C SER A 119 -3.23 -0.28 9.22
N LYS A 120 -4.32 0.44 9.47
CA LYS A 120 -5.52 0.47 8.62
C LYS A 120 -5.19 0.87 7.17
N LYS A 121 -4.35 1.89 6.97
CA LYS A 121 -3.92 2.31 5.62
C LYS A 121 -3.08 1.23 4.94
N ALA A 122 -2.16 0.60 5.68
CA ALA A 122 -1.34 -0.51 5.21
C ALA A 122 -2.20 -1.70 4.78
N LEU A 123 -3.16 -2.10 5.61
CA LEU A 123 -4.12 -3.17 5.30
C LEU A 123 -5.04 -2.83 4.13
N LYS A 124 -5.53 -1.59 4.03
CA LYS A 124 -6.33 -1.14 2.87
C LYS A 124 -5.56 -1.34 1.56
N TYR A 125 -4.28 -0.97 1.53
CA TYR A 125 -3.42 -1.19 0.37
C TYR A 125 -3.30 -2.68 0.04
N CYS A 126 -3.05 -3.52 1.05
CA CYS A 126 -2.95 -4.97 0.87
C CYS A 126 -4.23 -5.56 0.28
N LEU A 127 -5.38 -5.25 0.88
CA LEU A 127 -6.68 -5.71 0.41
C LEU A 127 -6.97 -5.29 -1.03
N LYS A 128 -6.71 -4.02 -1.37
CA LYS A 128 -6.92 -3.52 -2.74
C LYS A 128 -6.02 -4.26 -3.73
N THR A 129 -4.77 -4.45 -3.37
CA THR A 129 -3.76 -5.08 -4.23
C THR A 129 -4.07 -6.55 -4.45
N VAL A 130 -4.31 -7.31 -3.38
CA VAL A 130 -4.69 -8.73 -3.44
C VAL A 130 -5.95 -8.93 -4.27
N LYS A 131 -7.00 -8.12 -4.04
CA LYS A 131 -8.24 -8.18 -4.84
C LYS A 131 -7.99 -7.88 -6.32
N GLY A 132 -7.17 -6.87 -6.62
CA GLY A 132 -6.83 -6.51 -8.00
C GLY A 132 -6.14 -7.65 -8.75
N TYR A 133 -5.22 -8.35 -8.08
CA TYR A 133 -4.56 -9.52 -8.67
C TYR A 133 -5.47 -10.75 -8.74
N ALA A 134 -6.26 -11.03 -7.70
CA ALA A 134 -7.18 -12.17 -7.68
C ALA A 134 -8.27 -12.07 -8.75
N ALA A 135 -8.78 -10.86 -9.03
CA ALA A 135 -9.78 -10.63 -10.06
C ALA A 135 -9.18 -10.52 -11.48
N GLY A 136 -7.84 -10.46 -11.61
CA GLY A 136 -7.18 -10.14 -12.87
C GLY A 136 -7.48 -8.74 -13.40
N THR A 137 -8.05 -7.86 -12.58
CA THR A 137 -8.58 -6.54 -12.97
C THR A 137 -7.61 -5.38 -12.69
N LYS A 138 -6.33 -5.65 -12.44
CA LYS A 138 -5.35 -4.58 -12.25
C LYS A 138 -4.93 -3.97 -13.61
N THR A 139 -5.90 -3.39 -14.29
CA THR A 139 -5.69 -2.32 -15.27
C THR A 139 -5.52 -1.00 -14.53
N GLU A 140 -4.68 -0.13 -15.07
CA GLU A 140 -4.14 1.11 -14.51
C GLU A 140 -5.17 2.18 -14.12
N GLU A 141 -6.10 1.92 -13.22
CA GLU A 141 -7.04 2.92 -12.73
C GLU A 141 -7.32 2.63 -11.26
N ASP A 142 -6.80 3.48 -10.38
CA ASP A 142 -7.45 3.90 -9.13
C ASP A 142 -6.42 4.69 -8.28
N GLU A 143 -6.09 5.90 -8.74
CA GLU A 143 -5.54 6.97 -7.89
C GLU A 143 -6.67 7.95 -7.56
N GLU A 144 -7.36 7.73 -6.43
CA GLU A 144 -8.06 8.76 -5.63
C GLU A 144 -7.89 8.47 -4.14
#